data_AF-A0A7Y2BZ27-F1
#
_entry.id   AF-A0A7Y2BZ27-F1
#
_cell.length_a   1.000
_cell.length_b   1.000
_cell.length_c   1.000
_cell.angle_alpha   90.00
_cell.angle_beta   90.00
_cell.angle_gamma   90.00
#
_symmetry.space_group_name_H-M   'P 1'
#
loop_
_entity.id
_entity.type
_entity.pdbx_description
1 polymer ?
#
loop_
_entity_poly.entity_id
_entity_poly.type
_entity_poly.pdbx_seq_one_letter_code
_entity_poly.pdbx_strand_id
1 'polypeptide(L)'
;MANLIQELLHFFPPVEAPVTLAEDMAVAFSSHNRPLPQELIDKVLLNWDTIDEFGELVPCFSLPENQEFYTLVYWKGALLSHEYIMVTVGKDGILISKKVIAGTISNGESVIRSVAVIDEDFNIFCTVGAQSQSSRHYNPSESNAFKFEILPDGIITSTQEEIDTWEEREEK
;
A
#
# COMPACT_ATOMS: atom_id res chain seq x y z
N MET A 1 -12.58 14.74 13.14
CA MET A 1 -11.78 13.66 12.54
C MET A 1 -12.45 12.30 12.71
N ALA A 2 -12.83 11.90 13.94
CA ALA A 2 -13.53 10.63 14.20
C ALA A 2 -14.76 10.33 13.31
N ASN A 3 -15.58 11.34 12.94
CA ASN A 3 -16.72 11.09 12.03
C ASN A 3 -16.28 10.84 10.57
N LEU A 4 -15.20 11.49 10.11
CA LEU A 4 -14.69 11.35 8.75
C LEU A 4 -14.02 9.99 8.54
N ILE A 5 -13.35 9.44 9.56
CA ILE A 5 -12.77 8.09 9.45
C ILE A 5 -13.88 7.05 9.32
N GLN A 6 -14.98 7.16 10.08
CA GLN A 6 -16.13 6.25 9.94
C GLN A 6 -16.76 6.32 8.54
N GLU A 7 -16.90 7.52 8.00
CA GLU A 7 -17.35 7.71 6.62
C GLU A 7 -16.40 7.08 5.61
N LEU A 8 -15.09 7.22 5.81
CA LEU A 8 -14.05 6.64 4.96
C LEU A 8 -14.11 5.12 4.93
N LEU A 9 -14.32 4.47 6.08
CA LEU A 9 -14.36 3.00 6.18
C LEU A 9 -15.42 2.36 5.28
N HIS A 10 -16.52 3.06 4.97
CA HIS A 10 -17.55 2.56 4.05
C HIS A 10 -17.06 2.33 2.61
N PHE A 11 -15.90 2.87 2.25
CA PHE A 11 -15.29 2.70 0.93
C PHE A 11 -14.27 1.57 0.89
N PHE A 12 -13.88 1.01 2.04
CA PHE A 12 -12.90 -0.06 2.17
C PHE A 12 -13.61 -1.36 2.58
N PRO A 13 -14.05 -2.18 1.62
CA PRO A 13 -14.75 -3.42 1.93
C PRO A 13 -13.87 -4.31 2.83
N PRO A 14 -14.42 -4.91 3.90
CA PRO A 14 -13.67 -5.83 4.74
C PRO A 14 -13.35 -7.11 3.98
N VAL A 15 -12.12 -7.59 4.13
CA VAL A 15 -11.64 -8.83 3.51
C VAL A 15 -10.95 -9.69 4.57
N GLU A 16 -11.17 -11.00 4.51
CA GLU A 16 -10.44 -11.97 5.34
C GLU A 16 -9.15 -12.40 4.63
N ALA A 17 -8.09 -12.58 5.42
CA ALA A 17 -6.86 -13.17 4.94
C ALA A 17 -7.04 -14.68 4.64
N PRO A 18 -6.25 -15.26 3.70
CA PRO A 18 -5.13 -14.65 3.01
C PRO A 18 -5.53 -13.79 1.80
N VAL A 19 -4.76 -12.73 1.54
CA VAL A 19 -4.95 -11.82 0.39
C VAL A 19 -3.66 -11.67 -0.39
N THR A 20 -3.75 -11.73 -1.73
CA THR A 20 -2.60 -11.44 -2.61
C THR A 20 -2.84 -10.14 -3.37
N LEU A 21 -1.86 -9.25 -3.33
CA LEU A 21 -1.83 -7.98 -4.05
C LEU A 21 -0.81 -8.08 -5.19
N ALA A 22 -1.35 -8.20 -6.41
CA ALA A 22 -0.59 -8.17 -7.65
C ALA A 22 -0.90 -6.89 -8.46
N GLU A 23 -0.07 -6.59 -9.46
CA GLU A 23 -0.15 -5.38 -10.29
C GLU A 23 -1.53 -5.21 -10.96
N ASP A 24 -2.12 -6.31 -11.44
CA ASP A 24 -3.38 -6.31 -12.19
C ASP A 24 -4.64 -6.12 -11.33
N MET A 25 -4.52 -6.25 -10.01
CA MET A 25 -5.65 -6.11 -9.09
C MET A 25 -6.18 -4.66 -9.01
N ALA A 26 -5.37 -3.65 -9.36
CA ALA A 26 -5.77 -2.24 -9.31
C ALA A 26 -6.99 -1.95 -10.19
N VAL A 27 -7.05 -2.60 -11.37
CA VAL A 27 -8.18 -2.51 -12.29
C VAL A 27 -9.45 -3.13 -11.69
N ALA A 28 -9.29 -4.24 -10.97
CA ALA A 28 -10.42 -4.87 -10.29
C ALA A 28 -10.95 -3.97 -9.17
N PHE A 29 -10.07 -3.38 -8.34
CA PHE A 29 -10.49 -2.46 -7.29
C PHE A 29 -11.17 -1.21 -7.85
N SER A 30 -10.60 -0.57 -8.87
CA SER A 30 -11.19 0.65 -9.46
C SER A 30 -12.55 0.40 -10.13
N SER A 31 -12.79 -0.83 -10.62
CA SER A 31 -14.05 -1.20 -11.26
C SER A 31 -15.16 -1.61 -10.28
N HIS A 32 -14.81 -2.17 -9.12
CA HIS A 32 -15.77 -2.74 -8.17
C HIS A 32 -15.99 -1.88 -6.93
N ASN A 33 -14.94 -1.21 -6.46
CA ASN A 33 -15.03 -0.40 -5.25
C ASN A 33 -15.57 0.99 -5.58
N ARG A 34 -16.32 1.54 -4.64
CA ARG A 34 -16.84 2.89 -4.79
C ARG A 34 -15.66 3.88 -4.75
N PRO A 35 -15.56 4.81 -5.71
CA PRO A 35 -14.49 5.82 -5.69
C PRO A 35 -14.62 6.72 -4.46
N LEU A 36 -13.48 7.17 -3.94
CA LEU A 36 -13.42 8.08 -2.81
C LEU A 36 -13.93 9.48 -3.21
N PRO A 37 -14.84 10.09 -2.43
CA PRO A 37 -15.19 11.48 -2.61
C PRO A 37 -13.98 12.39 -2.39
N GLN A 38 -13.84 13.44 -3.20
CA GLN A 38 -12.72 14.40 -3.09
C GLN A 38 -12.58 14.96 -1.67
N GLU A 39 -13.70 15.22 -0.98
CA GLU A 39 -13.70 15.72 0.39
C GLU A 39 -12.98 14.78 1.38
N LEU A 40 -13.12 13.46 1.22
CA LEU A 40 -12.43 12.48 2.08
C LEU A 40 -10.95 12.37 1.71
N ILE A 41 -10.61 12.49 0.43
CA ILE A 41 -9.22 12.57 -0.01
C ILE A 41 -8.54 13.78 0.64
N ASP A 42 -9.13 14.97 0.48
CA ASP A 42 -8.53 16.23 0.94
C ASP A 42 -8.41 16.30 2.46
N LYS A 43 -9.44 15.82 3.19
CA LYS A 43 -9.49 15.94 4.65
C LYS A 43 -8.81 14.81 5.39
N VAL A 44 -8.57 13.66 4.75
CA VAL A 44 -8.04 12.47 5.43
C VAL A 44 -6.79 11.96 4.73
N LEU A 45 -6.89 11.51 3.48
CA LEU A 45 -5.78 10.83 2.81
C LEU A 45 -4.59 11.76 2.51
N LEU A 46 -4.84 13.04 2.19
CA LEU A 46 -3.75 14.01 2.01
C LEU A 46 -3.00 14.37 3.30
N ASN A 47 -3.52 13.99 4.48
CA ASN A 47 -2.75 14.08 5.72
C ASN A 47 -1.85 12.86 5.94
N TRP A 48 -2.02 11.79 5.16
CA TRP A 48 -1.26 10.55 5.25
C TRP A 48 -0.23 10.43 4.13
N ASP A 49 -0.55 10.97 2.96
CA ASP A 49 0.26 10.85 1.76
C ASP A 49 0.20 12.09 0.89
N THR A 50 1.26 12.31 0.11
CA THR A 50 1.31 13.37 -0.90
C THR A 50 0.90 12.82 -2.26
N ILE A 51 0.12 13.62 -2.98
CA ILE A 51 -0.45 13.24 -4.27
C ILE A 51 -0.25 14.42 -5.21
N ASP A 52 0.35 14.14 -6.37
CA ASP A 52 0.54 15.13 -7.41
C ASP A 52 -0.73 15.30 -8.27
N GLU A 53 -0.69 16.23 -9.23
CA GLU A 53 -1.83 16.51 -10.10
C GLU A 53 -2.21 15.37 -11.06
N PHE A 54 -1.33 14.36 -11.21
CA PHE A 54 -1.56 13.18 -12.03
C PHE A 54 -1.85 11.93 -11.18
N GLY A 55 -1.97 12.12 -9.86
CA GLY A 55 -2.13 11.06 -8.90
C GLY A 55 -3.58 10.59 -8.79
N GLU A 56 -3.75 9.30 -8.58
CA GLU A 56 -5.04 8.66 -8.34
C GLU A 56 -4.98 7.84 -7.05
N LEU A 57 -6.07 7.85 -6.29
CA LEU A 57 -6.26 6.96 -5.16
C LEU A 57 -7.47 6.07 -5.36
N VAL A 58 -7.27 4.78 -5.19
CA VAL A 58 -8.34 3.78 -5.27
C VAL A 58 -8.40 3.03 -3.94
N PRO A 59 -9.54 3.03 -3.24
CA PRO A 59 -9.68 2.22 -2.02
C PRO A 59 -9.68 0.74 -2.41
N CYS A 60 -8.93 -0.11 -1.68
CA CYS A 60 -8.87 -1.55 -1.97
C CYS A 60 -9.71 -2.36 -0.97
N PHE A 61 -9.28 -2.41 0.29
CA PHE A 61 -9.99 -3.18 1.33
C PHE A 61 -9.53 -2.76 2.73
N SER A 62 -10.28 -3.20 3.73
CA SER A 62 -9.85 -3.20 5.13
C SER A 62 -9.60 -4.63 5.60
N LEU A 63 -8.62 -4.82 6.49
CA LEU A 63 -8.44 -6.08 7.21
C LEU A 63 -9.37 -6.10 8.44
N PRO A 64 -9.64 -7.28 9.03
CA PRO A 64 -10.51 -7.42 10.20
C PRO A 64 -10.14 -6.42 11.30
N GLU A 65 -11.18 -5.81 11.87
CA GLU A 65 -11.03 -4.72 12.82
C GLU A 65 -10.28 -5.16 14.08
N ASN A 66 -9.21 -4.43 14.42
CA ASN A 66 -8.61 -4.47 15.74
C ASN A 66 -9.36 -3.46 16.65
N GLN A 67 -9.47 -3.77 17.95
CA GLN A 67 -10.11 -2.88 18.92
C GLN A 67 -9.41 -1.51 19.01
N GLU A 68 -8.11 -1.43 18.71
CA GLU A 68 -7.32 -0.22 18.90
C GLU A 68 -7.18 0.65 17.63
N PHE A 69 -7.17 0.05 16.44
CA PHE A 69 -6.96 0.75 15.17
C PHE A 69 -7.67 0.07 14.00
N TYR A 70 -7.74 0.76 12.87
CA TYR A 70 -8.17 0.23 11.58
C TYR A 70 -6.96 -0.02 10.69
N THR A 71 -7.00 -1.10 9.90
CA THR A 71 -6.00 -1.39 8.88
C THR A 71 -6.62 -1.30 7.50
N LEU A 72 -6.12 -0.37 6.69
CA LEU A 72 -6.64 -0.08 5.36
C LEU A 72 -5.56 -0.29 4.31
N VAL A 73 -5.97 -0.78 3.15
CA VAL A 73 -5.13 -0.83 1.96
C VAL A 73 -5.79 0.00 0.86
N TYR A 74 -5.04 0.93 0.29
CA TYR A 74 -5.41 1.65 -0.91
C TYR A 74 -4.31 1.53 -1.96
N TRP A 75 -4.69 1.72 -3.21
CA TRP A 75 -3.76 1.82 -4.33
C TRP A 75 -3.56 3.29 -4.68
N LYS A 76 -2.32 3.68 -4.92
CA LYS A 76 -1.91 4.99 -5.42
C LYS A 76 -1.29 4.84 -6.80
N GLY A 77 -1.87 5.51 -7.78
CA GLY A 77 -1.26 5.72 -9.08
C GLY A 77 -0.60 7.08 -9.12
N ALA A 78 0.61 7.15 -9.67
CA ALA A 78 1.34 8.38 -9.95
C ALA A 78 2.24 8.17 -11.18
N LEU A 79 2.90 9.22 -11.64
CA LEU A 79 3.80 9.10 -12.79
C LEU A 79 4.95 8.14 -12.48
N LEU A 80 5.02 7.03 -13.23
CA LEU A 80 6.01 5.94 -13.09
C LEU A 80 5.96 5.19 -11.74
N SER A 81 4.90 5.35 -10.94
CA SER A 81 4.73 4.66 -9.66
C SER A 81 3.28 4.19 -9.47
N HIS A 82 3.08 2.90 -9.21
CA HIS A 82 1.78 2.30 -8.94
C HIS A 82 1.89 1.43 -7.69
N GLU A 83 1.36 1.88 -6.57
CA GLU A 83 1.71 1.35 -5.25
C GLU A 83 0.48 0.92 -4.47
N TYR A 84 0.53 -0.24 -3.83
CA TYR A 84 -0.39 -0.60 -2.76
C TYR A 84 0.20 -0.15 -1.44
N ILE A 85 -0.54 0.69 -0.74
CA ILE A 85 -0.15 1.29 0.52
C ILE A 85 -1.06 0.75 1.61
N MET A 86 -0.44 0.15 2.62
CA MET A 86 -1.10 -0.24 3.86
C MET A 86 -0.92 0.87 4.89
N VAL A 87 -2.01 1.22 5.56
CA VAL A 87 -2.01 2.14 6.70
C VAL A 87 -2.71 1.54 7.89
N THR A 88 -2.19 1.88 9.08
CA THR A 88 -2.90 1.70 10.34
C THR A 88 -3.32 3.07 10.87
N VAL A 89 -4.56 3.17 11.33
CA VAL A 89 -5.17 4.44 11.72
C VAL A 89 -5.92 4.27 13.03
N GLY A 90 -5.63 5.12 14.00
CA GLY A 90 -6.33 5.14 15.28
C GLY A 90 -7.82 5.40 15.12
N LYS A 91 -8.62 5.04 16.13
CA LYS A 91 -10.08 5.29 16.11
C LYS A 91 -10.46 6.78 16.02
N ASP A 92 -9.53 7.66 16.35
CA ASP A 92 -9.64 9.11 16.20
C ASP A 92 -9.37 9.62 14.77
N GLY A 93 -8.87 8.76 13.88
CA GLY A 93 -8.51 9.08 12.50
C GLY A 93 -7.05 9.53 12.32
N ILE A 94 -6.21 9.42 13.36
CA ILE A 94 -4.78 9.74 13.27
C ILE A 94 -4.02 8.56 12.68
N LEU A 95 -3.15 8.83 11.70
CA LEU A 95 -2.27 7.82 11.11
C LEU A 95 -1.27 7.32 12.16
N ILE A 96 -1.19 6.00 12.33
CA ILE A 96 -0.22 5.34 13.20
C ILE A 96 0.99 4.90 12.37
N SER A 97 0.76 4.21 11.25
CA SER A 97 1.82 3.71 10.37
C SER A 97 1.36 3.69 8.92
N LYS A 98 2.33 3.83 7.99
CA LYS A 98 2.15 3.75 6.54
C LYS A 98 3.30 2.94 5.95
N LYS A 99 3.00 1.97 5.09
CA LYS A 99 4.03 1.23 4.33
C LYS A 99 3.54 0.87 2.93
N VAL A 100 4.41 1.04 1.94
CA VAL A 100 4.21 0.46 0.60
C VAL A 100 4.50 -1.03 0.71
N ILE A 101 3.53 -1.86 0.34
CA ILE A 101 3.62 -3.32 0.50
C ILE A 101 3.76 -4.07 -0.83
N ALA A 102 3.27 -3.49 -1.92
CA ALA A 102 3.39 -4.05 -3.27
C ALA A 102 3.28 -2.92 -4.30
N GLY A 103 3.65 -3.19 -5.56
CA GLY A 103 3.51 -2.19 -6.61
C GLY A 103 4.49 -2.33 -7.76
N THR A 104 4.55 -1.29 -8.58
CA THR A 104 5.51 -1.14 -9.67
C THR A 104 6.07 0.26 -9.67
N ILE A 105 7.39 0.38 -9.67
CA ILE A 105 8.09 1.65 -9.90
C ILE A 105 8.99 1.55 -11.11
N SER A 106 9.09 2.63 -11.85
CA SER A 106 10.11 2.81 -12.88
C SER A 106 10.86 4.13 -12.72
N ASN A 107 12.14 4.10 -13.08
CA ASN A 107 12.97 5.30 -13.22
C ASN A 107 13.36 5.56 -14.69
N GLY A 108 12.68 4.92 -15.65
CA GLY A 108 12.97 5.00 -17.09
C GLY A 108 14.08 4.05 -17.57
N GLU A 109 14.97 3.61 -16.68
CA GLU A 109 16.05 2.66 -16.98
C GLU A 109 15.76 1.26 -16.46
N SER A 110 15.04 1.18 -15.35
CA SER A 110 14.67 -0.05 -14.67
C SER A 110 13.20 -0.02 -14.24
N VAL A 111 12.65 -1.21 -14.05
CA VAL A 111 11.32 -1.43 -13.50
C VAL A 111 11.45 -2.38 -12.32
N ILE A 112 11.00 -1.94 -11.16
CA ILE A 112 10.87 -2.74 -9.95
C ILE A 112 9.40 -3.13 -9.82
N ARG A 113 9.13 -4.41 -9.60
CA ARG A 113 7.80 -4.93 -9.37
C ARG A 113 7.77 -5.75 -8.10
N SER A 114 6.68 -5.63 -7.36
CA SER A 114 6.50 -6.38 -6.12
C SER A 114 5.08 -6.91 -5.99
N VAL A 115 4.99 -8.08 -5.38
CA VAL A 115 3.74 -8.76 -5.02
C VAL A 115 3.74 -8.95 -3.52
N ALA A 116 2.61 -8.66 -2.86
CA ALA A 116 2.42 -8.93 -1.45
C ALA A 116 1.42 -10.05 -1.22
N VAL A 117 1.71 -10.90 -0.23
CA VAL A 117 0.77 -11.84 0.36
C VAL A 117 0.59 -11.46 1.82
N ILE A 118 -0.65 -11.23 2.23
CA ILE A 118 -1.05 -11.02 3.62
C ILE A 118 -1.60 -12.36 4.11
N ASP A 119 -0.99 -12.96 5.13
CA ASP A 119 -1.43 -14.24 5.70
C ASP A 119 -2.49 -14.05 6.81
N GLU A 120 -3.02 -15.17 7.31
CA GLU A 120 -4.06 -15.23 8.33
C GLU A 120 -3.64 -14.63 9.68
N ASP A 121 -2.32 -14.54 9.93
CA ASP A 121 -1.71 -13.94 11.11
C ASP A 121 -1.33 -12.46 10.87
N PHE A 122 -1.75 -11.87 9.75
CA PHE A 122 -1.46 -10.52 9.29
C PHE A 122 0.04 -10.20 9.09
N ASN A 123 0.85 -11.23 8.85
CA ASN A 123 2.18 -11.04 8.29
C ASN A 123 2.06 -10.70 6.81
N ILE A 124 2.87 -9.74 6.36
CA ILE A 124 2.90 -9.32 4.96
C ILE A 124 4.22 -9.78 4.35
N PHE A 125 4.14 -10.71 3.41
CA PHE A 125 5.29 -11.20 2.65
C PHE A 125 5.33 -10.50 1.29
N CYS A 126 6.36 -9.70 1.06
CA CYS A 126 6.59 -8.99 -0.18
C CYS A 126 7.71 -9.67 -0.96
N THR A 127 7.45 -10.05 -2.21
CA THR A 127 8.49 -10.51 -3.15
C THR A 127 8.71 -9.41 -4.18
N VAL A 128 9.96 -8.96 -4.30
CA VAL A 128 10.38 -7.87 -5.18
C VAL A 128 11.29 -8.41 -6.26
N GLY A 129 11.03 -8.04 -7.51
CA GLY A 129 11.87 -8.32 -8.65
C GLY A 129 12.23 -7.04 -9.40
N ALA A 130 13.46 -6.93 -9.87
CA ALA A 130 13.91 -5.81 -10.69
C ALA A 130 14.24 -6.28 -12.12
N GLN A 131 13.97 -5.42 -13.09
CA GLN A 131 14.37 -5.62 -14.48
C GLN A 131 15.02 -4.33 -15.01
N SER A 132 16.23 -4.45 -15.56
CA SER A 132 16.93 -3.34 -16.24
C SER A 132 16.69 -3.40 -17.76
N GLN A 133 16.74 -2.26 -18.45
CA GLN A 133 16.76 -2.23 -19.92
C GLN A 133 17.85 -3.12 -20.55
N SER A 134 18.98 -3.31 -19.85
CA SER A 134 20.11 -4.11 -20.34
C SER A 134 19.86 -5.63 -20.28
N SER A 135 18.93 -6.09 -19.44
CA SER A 135 18.54 -7.49 -19.30
C SER A 135 17.09 -7.70 -19.76
N ARG A 136 16.91 -8.29 -20.96
CA ARG A 136 15.58 -8.63 -21.49
C ARG A 136 14.85 -9.75 -20.72
N HIS A 137 15.51 -10.39 -19.77
CA HIS A 137 14.97 -11.49 -18.99
C HIS A 137 14.99 -11.16 -17.50
N TYR A 138 13.84 -11.38 -16.86
CA TYR A 138 13.71 -11.44 -15.40
C TYR A 138 14.69 -12.48 -14.84
N ASN A 139 15.49 -12.09 -13.84
CA ASN A 139 16.39 -12.99 -13.14
C ASN A 139 15.81 -13.32 -11.74
N PRO A 140 15.24 -14.52 -11.52
CA PRO A 140 14.71 -14.92 -10.21
C PRO A 140 15.78 -14.92 -9.11
N SER A 141 17.07 -14.98 -9.45
CA SER A 141 18.17 -14.93 -8.49
C SER A 141 18.41 -13.53 -7.91
N GLU A 142 17.80 -12.49 -8.49
CA GLU A 142 17.87 -11.10 -8.04
C GLU A 142 16.61 -10.66 -7.29
N SER A 143 15.69 -11.59 -6.99
CA SER A 143 14.49 -11.27 -6.23
C SER A 143 14.80 -11.16 -4.74
N ASN A 144 14.32 -10.09 -4.12
CA ASN A 144 14.37 -9.89 -2.67
C ASN A 144 13.02 -10.23 -2.03
N ALA A 145 13.03 -10.77 -0.83
CA ALA A 145 11.83 -11.09 -0.07
C ALA A 145 11.85 -10.35 1.27
N PHE A 146 10.80 -9.58 1.54
CA PHE A 146 10.63 -8.83 2.77
C PHE A 146 9.43 -9.36 3.54
N LYS A 147 9.52 -9.30 4.87
CA LYS A 147 8.40 -9.61 5.75
C LYS A 147 8.13 -8.41 6.64
N PHE A 148 6.91 -7.91 6.57
CA PHE A 148 6.36 -6.92 7.48
C PHE A 148 5.40 -7.56 8.49
N GLU A 149 5.30 -6.95 9.66
CA GLU A 149 4.42 -7.35 10.74
C GLU A 149 3.72 -6.11 11.30
N ILE A 150 2.40 -6.22 11.51
CA ILE A 150 1.61 -5.20 12.21
C ILE A 150 1.66 -5.53 13.70
N LEU A 151 2.29 -4.67 14.49
CA LEU A 151 2.38 -4.82 15.93
C LEU A 151 1.04 -4.50 16.63
N PRO A 152 0.84 -4.93 17.88
CA PRO A 152 -0.40 -4.67 18.62
C PRO A 152 -0.77 -3.19 18.80
N ASP A 153 0.21 -2.28 18.74
CA ASP A 153 0.01 -0.83 18.79
C ASP A 153 -0.27 -0.19 17.41
N GLY A 154 -0.33 -1.01 16.36
CA GLY A 154 -0.54 -0.60 14.98
C GLY A 154 0.73 -0.21 14.24
N ILE A 155 1.92 -0.28 14.83
CA ILE A 155 3.16 0.01 14.12
C ILE A 155 3.47 -1.13 13.13
N ILE A 156 3.72 -0.79 11.87
CA ILE A 156 4.19 -1.75 10.87
C ILE A 156 5.72 -1.79 10.93
N THR A 157 6.29 -2.97 11.18
CA THR A 157 7.75 -3.19 11.25
C THR A 157 8.23 -4.11 10.13
N SER A 158 9.50 -3.99 9.74
CA SER A 158 10.17 -4.88 8.78
C SER A 158 11.21 -5.74 9.50
N THR A 159 11.28 -7.03 9.15
CA THR A 159 12.27 -7.96 9.72
C THR A 159 13.60 -7.99 8.95
N GLN A 160 13.65 -7.37 7.77
CA GLN A 160 14.88 -7.15 6.98
C GLN A 160 15.00 -5.66 6.63
N GLU A 161 16.24 -5.15 6.58
CA GLU A 161 16.57 -3.74 6.30
C GLU A 161 15.77 -3.18 5.12
N GLU A 162 15.48 -1.89 5.25
CA GLU A 162 14.59 -1.08 4.42
C GLU A 162 14.72 -1.42 2.94
N ILE A 163 13.59 -1.36 2.24
CA ILE A 163 13.67 -1.30 0.80
C ILE A 163 14.24 0.09 0.45
N ASP A 164 15.56 0.23 0.47
CA ASP A 164 16.30 1.46 0.16
C ASP A 164 15.89 2.06 -1.20
N THR A 165 15.27 1.25 -2.08
CA THR A 165 14.77 1.72 -3.38
C THR A 165 13.53 2.61 -3.32
N TRP A 166 12.78 2.68 -2.22
CA TRP A 166 11.60 3.56 -2.09
C TRP A 166 11.85 4.79 -1.22
N GLU A 167 12.75 4.70 -0.25
CA GLU A 167 12.99 5.75 0.76
C GLU A 167 14.00 6.83 0.28
N GLU A 168 14.78 6.56 -0.78
CA GLU A 168 15.67 7.57 -1.42
C GLU A 168 14.93 8.80 -2.02
N ARG A 169 13.59 8.85 -1.99
CA ARG A 169 12.80 9.97 -2.51
C ARG A 169 12.33 10.98 -1.46
N GLU A 170 12.46 10.72 -0.16
CA GLU A 170 12.03 11.69 0.87
C GLU A 170 13.12 12.74 1.23
N GLU A 171 14.35 12.63 0.70
CA GLU A 171 15.49 13.53 1.05
C GLU A 171 16.01 14.44 -0.09
N LYS A 172 15.19 14.86 -1.07
CA LYS A 172 15.61 15.91 -2.03
C LYS A 172 14.62 17.04 -2.25
#